data_AF-A0A0G0NE05-F1
#
_entry.id   AF-A0A0G0NE05-F1
#
_cell.length_a   1.000
_cell.length_b   1.000
_cell.length_c   1.000
_cell.angle_alpha   90.00
_cell.angle_beta   90.00
_cell.angle_gamma   90.00
#
_symmetry.space_group_name_H-M   'P 1'
#
loop_
_entity.id
_entity.type
_entity.pdbx_description
1 polymer ?
#
loop_
_entity_poly.entity_id
_entity_poly.type
_entity_poly.pdbx_seq_one_letter_code
_entity_poly.pdbx_strand_id
1 'polypeptide(L)'
;MFHAKKYNTSENGFSFIELLLVVAIVAIIAASSAPFISRFLRQNELEVATDKTVSVIRKAQSYAMSGKDNDIWGFCYTDENIRLYRNNCTSPVYSEDFDLSKITVSGLTDISFSGDAGKRGEPSSEAVIIIENDAGANSVSINYAGGISLNQ
;
A
#
# COMPACT_ATOMS: atom_id res chain seq x y z
N MET A 1 -36.23 -57.50 -42.79
CA MET A 1 -35.53 -58.05 -41.62
C MET A 1 -34.45 -57.05 -41.22
N PHE A 2 -34.70 -56.22 -40.19
CA PHE A 2 -33.75 -55.19 -39.74
C PHE A 2 -33.29 -55.53 -38.32
N HIS A 3 -31.99 -55.80 -38.15
CA HIS A 3 -31.38 -55.98 -36.84
C HIS A 3 -30.94 -54.61 -36.31
N ALA A 4 -31.63 -54.10 -35.30
CA ALA A 4 -31.21 -52.90 -34.58
C ALA A 4 -30.03 -53.25 -33.66
N LYS A 5 -28.90 -52.56 -33.84
CA LYS A 5 -27.70 -52.70 -32.99
C LYS A 5 -27.92 -51.89 -31.71
N LYS A 6 -27.96 -52.59 -30.57
CA LYS A 6 -28.07 -51.99 -29.22
C LYS A 6 -26.72 -51.41 -28.82
N TYR A 7 -26.63 -50.09 -28.63
CA TYR A 7 -25.47 -49.45 -28.02
C TYR A 7 -25.64 -49.48 -26.50
N ASN A 8 -24.77 -50.21 -25.80
CA ASN A 8 -24.67 -50.12 -24.34
C ASN A 8 -23.88 -48.86 -23.99
N THR A 9 -24.59 -47.77 -23.69
CA THR A 9 -24.01 -46.62 -22.98
C THR A 9 -23.95 -46.95 -21.49
N SER A 10 -22.77 -47.37 -21.03
CA SER A 10 -22.48 -47.45 -19.60
C SER A 10 -22.27 -46.02 -19.09
N GLU A 11 -23.29 -45.42 -18.51
CA GLU A 11 -23.11 -44.18 -17.75
C GLU A 11 -22.47 -44.54 -16.41
N ASN A 12 -21.14 -44.54 -16.40
CA ASN A 12 -20.36 -44.72 -15.18
C ASN A 12 -20.42 -43.43 -14.37
N GLY A 13 -21.32 -43.38 -13.38
CA GLY A 13 -21.36 -42.30 -12.40
C GLY A 13 -20.17 -42.32 -11.44
N PHE A 14 -19.94 -41.19 -10.78
CA PHE A 14 -18.88 -41.03 -9.77
C PHE A 14 -19.16 -41.94 -8.55
N SER A 15 -18.15 -42.63 -8.04
CA SER A 15 -18.32 -43.44 -6.83
C SER A 15 -18.36 -42.56 -5.58
N PHE A 16 -19.08 -42.98 -4.54
CA PHE A 16 -19.14 -42.26 -3.26
C PHE A 16 -17.76 -42.06 -2.63
N ILE A 17 -16.88 -43.06 -2.73
CA ILE A 17 -15.49 -42.94 -2.25
C ILE A 17 -14.69 -41.91 -3.05
N GLU A 18 -14.98 -41.81 -4.35
CA GLU A 18 -14.31 -40.88 -5.25
C GLU A 18 -14.73 -39.44 -4.93
N LEU A 19 -16.03 -39.22 -4.62
CA LEU A 19 -16.52 -37.95 -4.11
C LEU A 19 -15.85 -37.56 -2.78
N LEU A 20 -15.75 -38.50 -1.84
CA LEU A 20 -15.09 -38.26 -0.55
C LEU A 20 -13.61 -37.92 -0.72
N LEU A 21 -12.90 -38.58 -1.64
CA LEU A 21 -11.51 -38.26 -1.96
C LEU A 21 -11.37 -36.86 -2.56
N VAL A 22 -12.24 -36.47 -3.49
CA VAL A 22 -12.22 -35.11 -4.07
C VAL A 22 -12.45 -34.06 -2.99
N VAL A 23 -13.44 -34.25 -2.12
CA VAL A 23 -13.71 -33.33 -1.00
C VAL A 23 -12.52 -33.26 -0.03
N ALA A 24 -11.90 -34.40 0.28
CA ALA A 24 -10.71 -34.44 1.14
C ALA A 24 -9.53 -33.69 0.51
N ILE A 25 -9.27 -33.88 -0.78
CA ILE A 25 -8.20 -33.16 -1.51
C ILE A 25 -8.47 -31.66 -1.53
N VAL A 26 -9.69 -31.24 -1.83
CA VAL A 26 -10.08 -29.81 -1.82
C VAL A 26 -9.91 -29.21 -0.43
N ALA A 27 -10.29 -29.92 0.63
CA ALA A 27 -10.13 -29.46 2.01
C ALA A 27 -8.64 -29.28 2.39
N ILE A 28 -7.77 -30.20 1.99
CA ILE A 28 -6.32 -30.10 2.22
C ILE A 28 -5.75 -28.88 1.49
N ILE A 29 -6.12 -28.68 0.21
CA ILE A 29 -5.66 -27.54 -0.58
C ILE A 29 -6.12 -26.22 0.05
N ALA A 30 -7.40 -26.13 0.44
CA ALA A 30 -7.97 -24.95 1.06
C ALA A 30 -7.26 -24.62 2.39
N ALA A 31 -7.04 -25.62 3.25
CA ALA A 31 -6.35 -25.44 4.51
C ALA A 31 -4.89 -24.99 4.31
N SER A 32 -4.21 -25.54 3.31
CA SER A 32 -2.81 -25.18 3.00
C SER A 32 -2.65 -23.78 2.41
N SER A 33 -3.71 -23.20 1.83
CA SER A 33 -3.68 -21.89 1.17
C SER A 33 -3.72 -20.71 2.15
N ALA A 34 -4.25 -20.90 3.35
CA ALA A 34 -4.44 -19.84 4.36
C ALA A 34 -3.16 -19.01 4.70
N PRO A 35 -1.99 -19.62 4.98
CA PRO A 35 -0.79 -18.84 5.31
C PRO A 35 -0.28 -17.99 4.14
N PHE A 36 -0.48 -18.42 2.90
CA PHE A 36 -0.05 -17.68 1.70
C PHE A 36 -0.84 -16.38 1.52
N ILE A 37 -2.16 -16.44 1.71
CA ILE A 37 -3.04 -15.26 1.62
C ILE A 37 -2.65 -14.23 2.68
N SER A 38 -2.38 -14.68 3.90
CA SER A 38 -2.02 -13.80 5.00
C SER A 38 -0.74 -12.99 4.73
N ARG A 39 0.30 -13.64 4.18
CA ARG A 39 1.53 -12.94 3.79
C ARG A 39 1.30 -11.98 2.63
N PHE A 40 0.52 -12.39 1.62
CA PHE A 40 0.20 -11.54 0.47
C PHE A 40 -0.52 -10.24 0.88
N LEU A 41 -1.48 -10.33 1.81
CA LEU A 41 -2.18 -9.15 2.31
C LEU A 41 -1.23 -8.16 2.99
N ARG A 42 -0.27 -8.65 3.78
CA ARG A 42 0.69 -7.77 4.48
C ARG A 42 1.71 -7.15 3.55
N GLN A 43 2.12 -7.85 2.49
CA GLN A 43 2.93 -7.26 1.41
C GLN A 43 2.17 -6.14 0.69
N ASN A 44 0.89 -6.36 0.39
CA ASN A 44 0.05 -5.35 -0.23
C ASN A 44 -0.13 -4.11 0.67
N GLU A 45 -0.34 -4.31 1.97
CA GLU A 45 -0.44 -3.22 2.96
C GLU A 45 0.86 -2.40 3.03
N LEU A 46 2.02 -3.05 2.97
CA LEU A 46 3.33 -2.40 2.92
C LEU A 46 3.49 -1.54 1.64
N GLU A 47 3.12 -2.09 0.48
CA GLU A 47 3.18 -1.40 -0.81
C GLU A 47 2.25 -0.18 -0.84
N VAL A 48 0.98 -0.36 -0.44
CA VAL A 48 -0.01 0.72 -0.38
C VAL A 48 0.41 1.84 0.59
N ALA A 49 0.98 1.49 1.74
CA ALA A 49 1.49 2.47 2.69
C ALA A 49 2.68 3.27 2.12
N THR A 50 3.56 2.58 1.39
CA THR A 50 4.70 3.20 0.71
C THR A 50 4.23 4.19 -0.36
N ASP A 51 3.27 3.77 -1.20
CA ASP A 51 2.71 4.60 -2.25
C ASP A 51 1.95 5.82 -1.70
N LYS A 52 1.15 5.63 -0.64
CA LYS A 52 0.49 6.74 0.08
C LYS A 52 1.52 7.76 0.57
N THR A 53 2.58 7.28 1.21
CA THR A 53 3.65 8.13 1.74
C THR A 53 4.31 8.95 0.63
N VAL A 54 4.75 8.30 -0.45
CA VAL A 54 5.35 8.99 -1.61
C VAL A 54 4.38 9.96 -2.27
N SER A 55 3.12 9.57 -2.41
CA SER A 55 2.06 10.39 -3.02
C SER A 55 1.83 11.67 -2.22
N VAL A 56 1.73 11.58 -0.89
CA VAL A 56 1.55 12.73 -0.01
C VAL A 56 2.75 13.67 -0.07
N ILE A 57 3.98 13.13 0.00
CA ILE A 57 5.22 13.91 -0.10
C ILE A 57 5.25 14.68 -1.43
N ARG A 58 5.01 14.00 -2.56
CA ARG A 58 4.99 14.62 -3.88
C ARG A 58 3.87 15.65 -4.03
N LYS A 59 2.70 15.39 -3.44
CA LYS A 59 1.56 16.31 -3.46
C LYS A 59 1.87 17.58 -2.67
N ALA A 60 2.43 17.47 -1.47
CA ALA A 60 2.88 18.60 -0.67
C ALA A 60 3.93 19.43 -1.42
N GLN A 61 4.94 18.78 -1.99
CA GLN A 61 5.98 19.42 -2.78
C GLN A 61 5.41 20.17 -3.99
N SER A 62 4.52 19.52 -4.76
CA SER A 62 3.87 20.13 -5.93
C SER A 62 3.01 21.35 -5.56
N TYR A 63 2.31 21.30 -4.44
CA TYR A 63 1.53 22.44 -3.94
C TYR A 63 2.42 23.60 -3.51
N ALA A 64 3.55 23.34 -2.84
CA ALA A 64 4.55 24.36 -2.55
C ALA A 64 5.16 24.97 -3.83
N MET A 65 5.60 24.14 -4.79
CA MET A 65 6.22 24.61 -6.04
C MET A 65 5.29 25.44 -6.92
N SER A 66 3.99 25.15 -6.88
CA SER A 66 2.98 25.93 -7.62
C SER A 66 2.55 27.19 -6.88
N GLY A 67 3.05 27.45 -5.68
CA GLY A 67 2.61 28.56 -4.83
C GLY A 67 1.12 28.48 -4.50
N LYS A 68 0.57 27.26 -4.41
CA LYS A 68 -0.86 27.03 -4.23
C LYS A 68 -1.33 27.73 -2.95
N ASP A 69 -2.34 28.57 -3.08
CA ASP A 69 -2.90 29.38 -1.99
C ASP A 69 -1.89 30.34 -1.30
N ASN A 70 -0.69 30.52 -1.88
CA ASN A 70 0.41 31.32 -1.32
C ASN A 70 0.74 30.97 0.14
N ASP A 71 0.68 29.67 0.47
CA ASP A 71 0.88 29.14 1.82
C ASP A 71 1.98 28.07 1.85
N ILE A 72 2.43 27.75 3.07
CA ILE A 72 3.34 26.62 3.32
C ILE A 72 2.57 25.31 3.18
N TRP A 73 3.13 24.39 2.40
CA TRP A 73 2.63 23.02 2.28
C TRP A 73 3.65 22.03 2.80
N GLY A 74 3.17 21.02 3.52
CA GLY A 74 4.03 20.02 4.12
C GLY A 74 3.26 18.75 4.47
N PHE A 75 3.97 17.84 5.12
CA PHE A 75 3.38 16.63 5.65
C PHE A 75 3.97 16.30 7.02
N CYS A 76 3.24 15.52 7.79
CA CYS A 76 3.68 15.05 9.11
C CYS A 76 3.02 13.72 9.47
N TYR A 77 3.44 13.13 10.59
CA TYR A 77 2.84 11.92 11.14
C TYR A 77 2.06 12.26 12.40
N THR A 78 0.80 11.84 12.46
CA THR A 78 -0.11 12.09 13.59
C THR A 78 -1.15 10.99 13.66
N ASP A 79 -1.39 10.44 14.85
CA ASP A 79 -2.44 9.45 15.09
C ASP A 79 -2.43 8.29 14.09
N GLU A 80 -1.26 7.73 13.80
CA GLU A 80 -1.07 6.64 12.82
C GLU A 80 -1.40 7.01 11.35
N ASN A 81 -1.54 8.30 11.06
CA ASN A 81 -1.78 8.81 9.72
C ASN A 81 -0.58 9.63 9.24
N ILE A 82 -0.30 9.55 7.94
CA ILE A 82 0.45 10.62 7.27
C ILE A 82 -0.54 11.72 6.87
N ARG A 83 -0.32 12.92 7.39
CA ARG A 83 -1.13 14.10 7.15
C ARG A 83 -0.46 14.98 6.11
N LEU A 84 -1.13 15.27 5.00
CA LEU A 84 -0.85 16.44 4.18
C LEU A 84 -1.45 17.66 4.86
N TYR A 85 -0.72 18.77 4.97
CA TYR A 85 -1.25 19.99 5.57
C TYR A 85 -0.93 21.26 4.79
N ARG A 86 -1.73 22.29 5.05
CA ARG A 86 -1.44 23.70 4.75
C ARG A 86 -1.20 24.49 6.04
N ASN A 87 -0.18 25.35 6.02
CA ASN A 87 0.32 26.19 7.11
C ASN A 87 1.16 25.44 8.16
N ASN A 88 0.58 24.51 8.93
CA ASN A 88 1.31 23.74 9.94
C ASN A 88 0.62 22.38 10.22
N CYS A 89 1.35 21.44 10.81
CA CYS A 89 0.85 20.10 11.09
C CYS A 89 -0.20 20.02 12.21
N THR A 90 -0.01 20.79 13.30
CA THR A 90 -0.77 20.63 14.56
C THR A 90 -2.16 21.26 14.50
N SER A 91 -2.28 22.41 13.85
CA SER A 91 -3.52 23.15 13.65
C SER A 91 -3.58 23.63 12.20
N PRO A 92 -3.76 22.69 11.25
CA PRO A 92 -3.73 22.99 9.83
C PRO A 92 -4.93 23.85 9.42
N VAL A 93 -4.72 24.77 8.47
CA VAL A 93 -5.84 25.46 7.80
C VAL A 93 -6.58 24.49 6.87
N TYR A 94 -5.85 23.51 6.34
CA TYR A 94 -6.37 22.42 5.53
C TYR A 94 -5.54 21.17 5.80
N SER A 95 -6.18 20.00 5.90
CA SER A 95 -5.50 18.73 6.01
C SER A 95 -6.20 17.60 5.25
N GLU A 96 -5.40 16.65 4.79
CA GLU A 96 -5.85 15.34 4.32
C GLU A 96 -5.04 14.27 5.05
N ASP A 97 -5.73 13.34 5.70
CA ASP A 97 -5.10 12.28 6.49
C ASP A 97 -5.20 10.96 5.75
N PHE A 98 -4.09 10.23 5.69
CA PHE A 98 -4.00 8.92 5.06
C PHE A 98 -3.57 7.88 6.08
N ASP A 99 -4.44 6.90 6.29
CA ASP A 99 -4.25 5.84 7.28
C ASP A 99 -3.03 4.96 6.95
N LEU A 100 -2.15 4.83 7.95
CA LEU A 100 -0.97 3.97 7.99
C LEU A 100 -0.98 3.02 9.22
N SER A 101 -2.11 2.88 9.94
CA SER A 101 -2.24 2.07 11.17
C SER A 101 -1.85 0.61 11.05
N LYS A 102 -1.83 0.07 9.82
CA LYS A 102 -1.48 -1.33 9.54
C LYS A 102 0.01 -1.60 9.42
N ILE A 103 0.83 -0.56 9.43
CA ILE A 103 2.28 -0.67 9.33
C ILE A 103 2.95 0.13 10.44
N THR A 104 4.21 -0.19 10.72
CA THR A 104 5.06 0.60 11.62
C THR A 104 5.79 1.65 10.79
N VAL A 105 5.70 2.92 11.19
CA VAL A 105 6.43 4.03 10.57
C VAL A 105 7.48 4.54 11.53
N SER A 106 8.70 4.78 11.04
CA SER A 106 9.72 5.54 11.75
C SER A 106 10.39 6.56 10.83
N GLY A 107 11.01 7.59 11.42
CA GLY A 107 11.70 8.65 10.68
C GLY A 107 10.79 9.65 9.96
N LEU A 108 9.47 9.49 10.03
CA LEU A 108 8.50 10.47 9.53
C LEU A 108 8.33 11.60 10.53
N THR A 109 8.87 12.77 10.20
CA THR A 109 8.76 14.01 10.97
C THR A 109 7.91 15.04 10.23
N ASP A 110 7.63 16.18 10.86
CA ASP A 110 7.03 17.32 10.18
C ASP A 110 8.03 17.93 9.17
N ILE A 111 7.69 17.87 7.89
CA ILE A 111 8.50 18.42 6.80
C ILE A 111 7.61 19.31 5.93
N SER A 112 8.02 20.57 5.83
CA SER A 112 7.43 21.54 4.92
C SER A 112 8.32 21.74 3.70
N PHE A 113 7.71 22.13 2.59
CA PHE A 113 8.42 22.47 1.36
C PHE A 113 8.37 23.97 1.13
N SER A 114 9.49 24.55 0.72
CA SER A 114 9.55 25.98 0.43
C SER A 114 8.94 26.31 -0.93
N GLY A 115 7.99 27.26 -0.93
CA GLY A 115 7.29 27.75 -2.12
C GLY A 115 7.64 29.19 -2.53
N ASP A 116 8.63 29.82 -1.92
CA ASP A 116 9.02 31.20 -2.24
C ASP A 116 9.52 31.32 -3.69
N ALA A 117 9.30 32.48 -4.31
CA ALA A 117 9.77 32.78 -5.66
C ALA A 117 11.29 32.54 -5.78
N GLY A 118 11.68 31.53 -6.57
CA GLY A 118 13.08 31.13 -6.78
C GLY A 118 13.50 29.84 -6.08
N LYS A 119 12.65 29.27 -5.21
CA LYS A 119 12.83 27.95 -4.58
C LYS A 119 12.07 26.87 -5.36
N ARG A 120 12.60 25.65 -5.41
CA ARG A 120 12.15 24.53 -6.27
C ARG A 120 11.44 23.42 -5.50
N GLY A 121 10.82 23.72 -4.36
CA GLY A 121 10.21 22.68 -3.52
C GLY A 121 11.26 21.88 -2.74
N GLU A 122 12.29 22.58 -2.25
CA GLU A 122 13.24 22.03 -1.28
C GLU A 122 12.53 21.78 0.07
N PRO A 123 12.79 20.64 0.73
CA PRO A 123 12.21 20.35 2.03
C PRO A 123 12.92 21.15 3.13
N SER A 124 12.25 21.33 4.26
CA SER A 124 12.82 21.93 5.47
C SER A 124 13.97 21.12 6.09
N SER A 125 14.00 19.81 5.82
CA SER A 125 15.04 18.88 6.27
C SER A 125 15.09 17.62 5.40
N GLU A 126 16.20 16.91 5.44
CA GLU A 126 16.28 15.56 4.88
C GLU A 126 15.60 14.54 5.80
N ALA A 127 15.09 13.47 5.22
CA ALA A 127 14.49 12.39 5.99
C ALA A 127 14.68 11.04 5.32
N VAL A 128 14.73 10.00 6.16
CA VAL A 128 14.61 8.60 5.76
C VAL A 128 13.45 8.02 6.54
N ILE A 129 12.35 7.77 5.84
CA ILE A 129 11.12 7.22 6.39
C ILE A 129 11.16 5.72 6.16
N ILE A 130 11.08 4.95 7.25
CA ILE A 130 11.02 3.50 7.20
C ILE A 130 9.58 3.07 7.43
N ILE A 131 9.07 2.24 6.53
CA ILE A 131 7.71 1.69 6.55
C ILE A 131 7.88 0.18 6.61
N GLU A 132 7.41 -0.46 7.67
CA GLU A 132 7.67 -1.88 7.89
C GLU A 132 6.50 -2.63 8.52
N ASN A 133 6.45 -3.93 8.23
CA ASN A 133 5.65 -4.91 8.93
C ASN A 133 6.37 -6.26 8.91
N ASP A 134 5.72 -7.33 9.34
CA ASP A 134 6.31 -8.67 9.36
C ASP A 134 6.60 -9.27 7.97
N ALA A 135 6.11 -8.65 6.89
CA ALA A 135 6.36 -9.10 5.52
C ALA A 135 7.63 -8.47 4.91
N GLY A 136 8.08 -7.32 5.43
CA GLY A 136 9.27 -6.61 4.95
C GLY A 136 9.32 -5.15 5.41
N ALA A 137 10.32 -4.42 4.88
CA ALA A 137 10.52 -3.01 5.16
C ALA A 137 10.91 -2.26 3.88
N ASN A 138 10.28 -1.12 3.64
CA ASN A 138 10.63 -0.19 2.58
C ASN A 138 11.16 1.12 3.21
N SER A 139 12.01 1.83 2.47
CA SER A 139 12.47 3.16 2.86
C SER A 139 12.17 4.20 1.79
N VAL A 140 11.69 5.36 2.22
CA VAL A 140 11.50 6.57 1.41
C VAL A 140 12.47 7.61 1.90
N SER A 141 13.41 8.04 1.07
CA SER A 141 14.36 9.10 1.43
C SER A 141 14.12 10.38 0.67
N ILE A 142 14.26 11.51 1.36
CA ILE A 142 14.15 12.86 0.81
C ILE A 142 15.46 13.60 1.08
N ASN A 143 16.06 14.17 0.03
CA ASN A 143 17.28 14.98 0.15
C ASN A 143 16.99 16.50 0.16
N TYR A 144 18.00 17.32 0.45
CA TYR A 144 17.85 18.79 0.49
C TYR A 144 17.42 19.44 -0.84
N ALA A 145 17.58 18.76 -1.96
CA ALA A 145 17.12 19.24 -3.27
C ALA A 145 15.66 18.85 -3.57
N GLY A 146 14.97 18.19 -2.63
CA GLY A 146 13.61 17.67 -2.83
C GLY A 146 13.55 16.41 -3.70
N GLY A 147 14.68 15.75 -3.95
CA GLY A 147 14.73 14.45 -4.60
C GLY A 147 14.19 13.37 -3.68
N ILE A 148 13.30 12.52 -4.21
CA ILE A 148 12.67 11.41 -3.49
C ILE A 148 13.17 10.09 -4.10
N SER A 149 13.71 9.20 -3.27
CA SER A 149 14.11 7.85 -3.68
C SER A 149 13.48 6.77 -2.80
N LEU A 150 13.23 5.62 -3.41
CA LEU A 150 12.65 4.44 -2.78
C LEU A 150 13.69 3.32 -2.76
N ASN A 151 13.85 2.67 -1.61
CA ASN A 151 14.55 1.39 -1.54
C ASN A 151 13.59 0.36 -0.93
N GLN A 152 13.38 -0.73 -1.67
CA GLN A 152 12.52 -1.87 -1.33
C GLN A 152 13.37 -3.10 -1.07
#